data_AF-A0A7L2TH66-F1
#
_entry.id   AF-A0A7L2TH66-F1
#
_cell.length_a   1.000
_cell.length_b   1.000
_cell.length_c   1.000
_cell.angle_alpha   90.00
_cell.angle_beta   90.00
_cell.angle_gamma   90.00
#
_symmetry.space_group_name_H-M   'P 1'
#
loop_
_entity.id
_entity.type
_entity.pdbx_description
1 polymer ?
#
loop_
_entity_poly.entity_id
_entity_poly.type
_entity_poly.pdbx_seq_one_letter_code
_entity_poly.pdbx_strand_id
1 'polypeptide(L)'
;TLEALGSAVAGSDTAALPEQLSAFAAQCREQLAFRYLAGQNGAYPVVFSACQLAAGDRDLLLQAFSTLSALLDGQPDLLDAAGQELLLRALRERREDAEVTLAGLRCVRHACLKHEQNRQDFVKGGILALLTGAIVQHGHNADVVRTAASALRVMTFDDDIRVPFGHAHDHAKMIVLENDGLRVLIEAAKAFTDNAGVLSELCATLSRLSVRNEFCQEIVDLGGLNFMVTLLADCMEHPDVVKQVLSAIRAVAGNDDVKDAIVDAGATDLIVLAISHHLGNPQICEQGCAALCVLALRKPEHCGVIMEGGGALAALQAMKAHPREVAVQKQACMLIRNLVSRSRDFSQPILDMGAENLITEARAAHRDCDDVARAALRDLGCKVELRELWTGQKGSLAQ
;
A
#
# COMPACT_ATOMS: atom_id res chain seq x y z
N THR A 1 31.41 16.04 -11.98
CA THR A 1 31.20 14.89 -11.08
C THR A 1 31.09 13.58 -11.82
N LEU A 2 30.14 13.42 -12.76
CA LEU A 2 30.03 12.18 -13.55
C LEU A 2 31.31 11.85 -14.34
N GLU A 3 31.94 12.85 -14.98
CA GLU A 3 33.21 12.66 -15.69
C GLU A 3 34.35 12.19 -14.76
N ALA A 4 34.46 12.78 -13.57
CA ALA A 4 35.46 12.40 -12.57
C ALA A 4 35.23 10.97 -12.04
N LEU A 5 33.97 10.61 -11.78
CA LEU A 5 33.59 9.23 -11.46
C LEU A 5 33.94 8.28 -12.62
N GLY A 6 33.65 8.68 -13.86
CA GLY A 6 34.00 7.93 -15.06
C GLY A 6 35.51 7.71 -15.23
N SER A 7 36.32 8.74 -14.96
CA SER A 7 37.79 8.62 -14.96
C SER A 7 38.30 7.68 -13.86
N ALA A 8 37.75 7.76 -12.64
CA ALA A 8 38.12 6.86 -11.55
C ALA A 8 37.77 5.40 -11.88
N VAL A 9 36.57 5.15 -12.44
CA VAL A 9 36.14 3.82 -12.90
C VAL A 9 37.05 3.30 -14.02
N ALA A 10 37.33 4.11 -15.05
CA ALA A 10 38.18 3.71 -16.18
C ALA A 10 39.62 3.40 -15.75
N GLY A 11 40.14 4.14 -14.75
CA GLY A 11 41.45 3.88 -14.15
C GLY A 11 41.47 2.75 -13.11
N SER A 12 40.31 2.17 -12.77
CA SER A 12 40.15 1.24 -11.62
C SER A 12 40.70 1.83 -10.30
N ASP A 13 40.60 3.15 -10.13
CA ASP A 13 41.11 3.88 -8.96
C ASP A 13 40.12 3.74 -7.78
N THR A 14 40.22 2.62 -7.08
CA THR A 14 39.38 2.29 -5.92
C THR A 14 39.56 3.26 -4.75
N ALA A 15 40.66 4.01 -4.69
CA ALA A 15 40.89 5.01 -3.64
C ALA A 15 40.09 6.29 -3.89
N ALA A 16 39.93 6.69 -5.16
CA ALA A 16 39.15 7.87 -5.54
C ALA A 16 37.63 7.61 -5.61
N LEU A 17 37.21 6.36 -5.85
CA LEU A 17 35.79 6.00 -6.03
C LEU A 17 34.87 6.45 -4.88
N PRO A 18 35.21 6.29 -3.59
CA PRO A 18 34.33 6.68 -2.48
C PRO A 18 33.87 8.14 -2.53
N GLU A 19 34.81 9.06 -2.76
CA GLU A 19 34.54 10.49 -2.83
C GLU A 19 33.66 10.82 -4.04
N GLN A 20 33.99 10.25 -5.21
CA GLN A 20 33.27 10.51 -6.44
C GLN A 20 31.85 9.93 -6.43
N LEU A 21 31.65 8.73 -5.87
CA LEU A 21 30.34 8.11 -5.68
C LEU A 21 29.48 8.96 -4.74
N SER A 22 30.03 9.38 -3.60
CA SER A 22 29.31 10.23 -2.64
C SER A 22 28.87 11.56 -3.26
N ALA A 23 29.79 12.25 -3.96
CA ALA A 23 29.50 13.51 -4.63
C ALA A 23 28.44 13.35 -5.73
N PHE A 24 28.52 12.29 -6.54
CA PHE A 24 27.53 12.02 -7.58
C PHE A 24 26.16 11.67 -6.98
N ALA A 25 26.12 10.83 -5.94
CA ALA A 25 24.89 10.48 -5.27
C ALA A 25 24.20 11.70 -4.63
N ALA A 26 24.97 12.66 -4.09
CA ALA A 26 24.43 13.92 -3.58
C ALA A 26 23.70 14.71 -4.68
N GLN A 27 24.32 14.86 -5.86
CA GLN A 27 23.68 15.53 -7.00
C GLN A 27 22.42 14.81 -7.48
N CYS A 28 22.43 13.48 -7.52
CA CYS A 28 21.24 12.70 -7.85
C CYS A 28 20.09 12.95 -6.85
N ARG A 29 20.38 13.21 -5.57
CA ARG A 29 19.34 13.42 -4.55
C ARG A 29 18.73 14.82 -4.57
N GLU A 30 19.33 15.79 -5.26
CA GLU A 30 18.81 17.17 -5.28
C GLU A 30 17.45 17.27 -5.95
N GLN A 31 17.33 16.83 -7.21
CA GLN A 31 16.08 16.90 -7.96
C GLN A 31 16.02 15.91 -9.11
N LEU A 32 14.79 15.59 -9.53
CA LEU A 32 14.51 14.66 -10.64
C LEU A 32 15.24 15.06 -11.93
N ALA A 33 15.32 16.36 -12.24
CA ALA A 33 15.97 16.85 -13.45
C ALA A 33 17.47 16.48 -13.52
N PHE A 34 18.17 16.45 -12.38
CA PHE A 34 19.58 16.08 -12.34
C PHE A 34 19.78 14.58 -12.55
N ARG A 35 18.90 13.75 -11.96
CA ARG A 35 18.89 12.31 -12.22
C ARG A 35 18.64 12.02 -13.69
N TYR A 36 17.64 12.68 -14.27
CA TYR A 36 17.28 12.54 -15.68
C TYR A 36 18.43 12.92 -16.61
N LEU A 37 19.04 14.09 -16.38
CA LEU A 37 20.20 14.54 -17.14
C LEU A 37 21.39 13.59 -16.99
N ALA A 38 21.64 13.06 -15.78
CA ALA A 38 22.70 12.10 -15.57
C ALA A 38 22.45 10.78 -16.33
N GLY A 39 21.21 10.29 -16.33
CA GLY A 39 20.80 9.13 -17.14
C GLY A 39 21.08 9.34 -18.63
N GLN A 40 20.68 10.50 -19.17
CA GLN A 40 20.95 10.87 -20.57
C GLN A 40 22.44 10.96 -20.91
N ASN A 41 23.29 11.33 -19.94
CA ASN A 41 24.74 11.41 -20.11
C ASN A 41 25.47 10.09 -19.77
N GLY A 42 24.77 8.96 -19.77
CA GLY A 42 25.40 7.64 -19.60
C GLY A 42 25.87 7.36 -18.17
N ALA A 43 25.19 7.92 -17.16
CA ALA A 43 25.55 7.65 -15.76
C ALA A 43 25.40 6.17 -15.36
N TYR A 44 24.41 5.45 -15.92
CA TYR A 44 24.18 4.06 -15.54
C TYR A 44 25.38 3.14 -15.81
N PRO A 45 25.95 3.08 -17.02
CA PRO A 45 27.16 2.28 -17.27
C PRO A 45 28.33 2.59 -16.34
N VAL A 46 28.52 3.88 -15.98
CA VAL A 46 29.58 4.31 -15.06
C VAL A 46 29.34 3.79 -13.65
N VAL A 47 28.14 3.99 -13.10
CA VAL A 47 27.79 3.52 -11.75
C VAL A 47 27.75 2.00 -11.67
N PHE A 48 27.25 1.32 -12.71
CA PHE A 48 27.27 -0.14 -12.81
C PHE A 48 28.70 -0.68 -12.78
N SER A 49 29.62 -0.09 -13.56
CA SER A 49 31.03 -0.47 -13.54
C SER A 49 31.69 -0.23 -12.17
N ALA A 50 31.33 0.85 -11.48
CA ALA A 50 31.75 1.07 -10.10
C ALA A 50 31.25 -0.03 -9.15
N CYS A 51 29.99 -0.48 -9.30
CA CYS A 51 29.45 -1.61 -8.53
C CYS A 51 30.22 -2.91 -8.80
N GLN A 52 30.66 -3.15 -10.04
CA GLN A 52 31.46 -4.32 -10.39
C GLN A 52 32.86 -4.28 -9.76
N LEU A 53 33.54 -3.14 -9.82
CA LEU A 53 34.84 -2.94 -9.16
C LEU A 53 34.73 -3.11 -7.64
N ALA A 54 33.59 -2.73 -7.07
CA ALA A 54 33.31 -2.80 -5.64
C ALA A 54 32.96 -4.21 -5.13
N ALA A 55 32.75 -5.23 -5.98
CA ALA A 55 32.19 -6.52 -5.55
C ALA A 55 32.95 -7.21 -4.39
N GLY A 56 34.27 -7.03 -4.34
CA GLY A 56 35.15 -7.57 -3.30
C GLY A 56 35.20 -6.75 -2.01
N ASP A 57 34.83 -5.47 -2.06
CA ASP A 57 34.96 -4.51 -0.96
C ASP A 57 33.58 -4.12 -0.42
N ARG A 58 33.34 -4.45 0.85
CA ARG A 58 32.05 -4.21 1.52
C ARG A 58 31.67 -2.73 1.50
N ASP A 59 32.55 -1.84 1.92
CA ASP A 59 32.24 -0.43 2.15
C ASP A 59 32.08 0.29 0.82
N LEU A 60 32.92 -0.05 -0.16
CA LEU A 60 32.80 0.47 -1.51
C LEU A 60 31.52 -0.03 -2.19
N LEU A 61 31.13 -1.29 -1.98
CA LEU A 61 29.90 -1.85 -2.55
C LEU A 61 28.66 -1.16 -1.98
N LEU A 62 28.64 -0.92 -0.66
CA LEU A 62 27.60 -0.17 0.02
C LEU A 62 27.42 1.23 -0.59
N GLN A 63 28.52 1.94 -0.83
CA GLN A 63 28.50 3.27 -1.45
C GLN A 63 28.08 3.23 -2.92
N ALA A 64 28.54 2.22 -3.68
CA ALA A 64 28.16 2.02 -5.06
C ALA A 64 26.66 1.73 -5.20
N PHE A 65 26.09 0.87 -4.35
CA PHE A 65 24.64 0.60 -4.30
C PHE A 65 23.84 1.80 -3.82
N SER A 66 24.34 2.55 -2.84
CA SER A 66 23.69 3.78 -2.40
C SER A 66 23.63 4.83 -3.51
N THR A 67 24.65 4.87 -4.36
CA THR A 67 24.71 5.72 -5.56
C THR A 67 23.77 5.21 -6.66
N LEU A 68 23.77 3.91 -6.94
CA LEU A 68 22.87 3.27 -7.90
C LEU A 68 21.40 3.49 -7.51
N SER A 69 21.05 3.29 -6.24
CA SER A 69 19.72 3.56 -5.71
C SER A 69 19.31 5.02 -5.92
N ALA A 70 20.23 5.98 -5.75
CA ALA A 70 19.94 7.40 -5.97
C ALA A 70 19.72 7.71 -7.46
N LEU A 71 20.43 7.04 -8.36
CA LEU A 71 20.26 7.20 -9.80
C LEU A 71 18.95 6.60 -10.31
N LEU A 72 18.57 5.43 -9.80
CA LEU A 72 17.36 4.69 -10.20
C LEU A 72 16.05 5.32 -9.70
N ASP A 73 16.10 6.22 -8.71
CA ASP A 73 14.90 6.83 -8.15
C ASP A 73 14.13 7.69 -9.17
N GLY A 74 13.01 7.14 -9.66
CA GLY A 74 12.22 7.72 -10.75
C GLY A 74 12.72 7.38 -12.16
N GLN A 75 13.71 6.50 -12.29
CA GLN A 75 14.30 6.06 -13.56
C GLN A 75 14.52 4.54 -13.61
N PRO A 76 13.45 3.73 -13.48
CA PRO A 76 13.57 2.27 -13.46
C PRO A 76 14.15 1.69 -14.76
N ASP A 77 13.96 2.39 -15.90
CA ASP A 77 14.40 1.97 -17.23
C ASP A 77 15.92 1.93 -17.41
N LEU A 78 16.69 2.55 -16.51
CA LEU A 78 18.15 2.52 -16.58
C LEU A 78 18.72 1.15 -16.25
N LEU A 79 18.03 0.34 -15.43
CA LEU A 79 18.55 -0.94 -14.97
C LEU A 79 18.40 -2.00 -16.06
N ASP A 80 19.51 -2.52 -16.57
CA ASP A 80 19.53 -3.64 -17.51
C ASP A 80 19.62 -5.01 -16.81
N ALA A 81 19.56 -6.08 -17.60
CA ALA A 81 19.64 -7.46 -17.10
C ALA A 81 20.95 -7.76 -16.32
N ALA A 82 22.07 -7.13 -16.70
CA ALA A 82 23.34 -7.32 -16.00
C ALA A 82 23.31 -6.64 -14.61
N GLY A 83 22.69 -5.47 -14.52
CA GLY A 83 22.42 -4.78 -13.26
C GLY A 83 21.49 -5.58 -12.35
N GLN A 84 20.42 -6.15 -12.90
CA GLN A 84 19.50 -7.02 -12.14
C GLN A 84 20.22 -8.24 -11.56
N GLU A 85 21.03 -8.95 -12.35
CA GLU A 85 21.79 -10.11 -11.88
C GLU A 85 22.84 -9.71 -10.84
N LEU A 86 23.49 -8.55 -11.00
CA LEU A 86 24.44 -8.04 -10.02
C LEU A 86 23.77 -7.81 -8.66
N LEU A 87 22.58 -7.20 -8.64
CA LEU A 87 21.80 -6.97 -7.42
C LEU A 87 21.37 -8.29 -6.77
N LEU A 88 20.83 -9.23 -7.56
CA LEU A 88 20.42 -10.54 -7.08
C LEU A 88 21.59 -11.32 -6.47
N ARG A 89 22.73 -11.36 -7.16
CA ARG A 89 23.94 -12.01 -6.67
C ARG A 89 24.43 -11.38 -5.37
N ALA A 90 24.51 -10.05 -5.30
CA ALA A 90 24.94 -9.36 -4.08
C ALA A 90 24.00 -9.63 -2.89
N LEU A 91 22.68 -9.64 -3.11
CA LEU A 91 21.70 -9.99 -2.07
C LEU A 91 21.81 -11.45 -1.60
N ARG A 92 22.26 -12.37 -2.45
CA ARG A 92 22.53 -13.78 -2.06
C ARG A 92 23.84 -13.90 -1.27
N GLU A 93 24.91 -13.29 -1.77
CA GLU A 93 26.27 -13.44 -1.24
C GLU A 93 26.51 -12.61 0.04
N ARG A 94 25.90 -11.43 0.13
CA ARG A 94 26.05 -10.49 1.26
C ARG A 94 24.82 -10.44 2.16
N ARG A 95 24.01 -11.50 2.18
CA ARG A 95 22.76 -11.58 2.96
C ARG A 95 22.93 -11.31 4.46
N GLU A 96 24.11 -11.58 5.02
CA GLU A 96 24.42 -11.35 6.43
C GLU A 96 24.74 -9.87 6.75
N ASP A 97 25.00 -9.05 5.73
CA ASP A 97 25.30 -7.63 5.91
C ASP A 97 24.03 -6.79 5.76
N ALA A 98 23.55 -6.24 6.88
CA ALA A 98 22.31 -5.46 6.91
C ALA A 98 22.39 -4.19 6.04
N GLU A 99 23.54 -3.51 5.99
CA GLU A 99 23.68 -2.24 5.28
C GLU A 99 23.75 -2.46 3.76
N VAL A 100 24.53 -3.44 3.32
CA VAL A 100 24.62 -3.82 1.90
C VAL A 100 23.28 -4.38 1.42
N THR A 101 22.63 -5.22 2.23
CA THR A 101 21.28 -5.73 1.96
C THR A 101 20.31 -4.57 1.80
N LEU A 102 20.25 -3.64 2.75
CA LEU A 102 19.40 -2.45 2.68
C LEU A 102 19.60 -1.65 1.40
N ALA A 103 20.86 -1.38 1.02
CA ALA A 103 21.18 -0.64 -0.19
C ALA A 103 20.74 -1.38 -1.48
N GLY A 104 20.97 -2.70 -1.54
CA GLY A 104 20.49 -3.54 -2.64
C GLY A 104 18.96 -3.57 -2.75
N LEU A 105 18.27 -3.73 -1.61
CA LEU A 105 16.80 -3.72 -1.55
C LEU A 105 16.20 -2.39 -2.02
N ARG A 106 16.85 -1.25 -1.71
CA ARG A 106 16.45 0.06 -2.23
C ARG A 106 16.56 0.10 -3.75
N CYS A 107 17.67 -0.39 -4.33
CA CYS A 107 17.85 -0.47 -5.78
C CYS A 107 16.73 -1.29 -6.45
N VAL A 108 16.45 -2.48 -5.92
CA VAL A 108 15.37 -3.36 -6.41
C VAL A 108 14.03 -2.63 -6.37
N ARG A 109 13.70 -1.98 -5.24
CA ARG A 109 12.44 -1.23 -5.10
C ARG A 109 12.33 -0.12 -6.15
N HIS A 110 13.36 0.71 -6.30
CA HIS A 110 13.33 1.81 -7.28
C HIS A 110 13.25 1.30 -8.72
N ALA A 111 13.94 0.21 -9.05
CA ALA A 111 13.89 -0.41 -10.37
C ALA A 111 12.51 -1.02 -10.70
N CYS A 112 11.72 -1.39 -9.69
CA CYS A 112 10.43 -2.05 -9.88
C CYS A 112 9.22 -1.12 -9.84
N LEU A 113 9.36 0.11 -9.32
CA LEU A 113 8.27 1.08 -9.29
C LEU A 113 7.90 1.51 -10.72
N LYS A 114 6.61 1.43 -11.07
CA LYS A 114 6.11 1.77 -12.42
C LYS A 114 6.80 1.04 -13.57
N HIS A 115 7.35 -0.15 -13.31
CA HIS A 115 8.08 -0.92 -14.31
C HIS A 115 7.81 -2.43 -14.21
N GLU A 116 6.86 -2.93 -15.01
CA GLU A 116 6.40 -4.32 -14.92
C GLU A 116 7.46 -5.35 -15.30
N GLN A 117 8.21 -5.10 -16.37
CA GLN A 117 9.20 -6.08 -16.85
C GLN A 117 10.32 -6.33 -15.82
N ASN A 118 10.85 -5.28 -15.17
CA ASN A 118 11.77 -5.41 -14.04
C ASN A 118 11.18 -6.25 -12.90
N ARG A 119 9.90 -6.07 -12.53
CA ARG A 119 9.25 -6.93 -11.53
C ARG A 119 9.27 -8.40 -11.95
N GLN A 120 8.88 -8.67 -13.21
CA GLN A 120 8.90 -10.03 -13.77
C GLN A 120 10.29 -10.66 -13.70
N ASP A 121 11.32 -9.92 -14.09
CA ASP A 121 12.68 -10.45 -14.18
C ASP A 121 13.28 -10.68 -12.79
N PHE A 122 13.04 -9.78 -11.83
CA PHE A 122 13.43 -10.00 -10.44
C PHE A 122 12.69 -11.18 -9.79
N VAL A 123 11.38 -11.34 -10.05
CA VAL A 123 10.61 -12.49 -9.54
C VAL A 123 11.13 -13.80 -10.12
N LYS A 124 11.39 -13.87 -11.44
CA LYS A 124 12.05 -15.02 -12.07
C LYS A 124 13.44 -15.30 -11.49
N GLY A 125 14.16 -14.23 -11.10
CA GLY A 125 15.45 -14.30 -10.42
C GLY A 125 15.38 -14.71 -8.94
N GLY A 126 14.19 -14.96 -8.38
CA GLY A 126 14.03 -15.40 -6.99
C GLY A 126 14.10 -14.28 -5.96
N ILE A 127 13.78 -13.02 -6.34
CA ILE A 127 13.81 -11.89 -5.40
C ILE A 127 12.88 -12.09 -4.21
N LEU A 128 11.72 -12.75 -4.38
CA LEU A 128 10.71 -12.88 -3.33
C LEU A 128 11.26 -13.58 -2.09
N ALA A 129 12.02 -14.67 -2.29
CA ALA A 129 12.69 -15.41 -1.21
C ALA A 129 13.79 -14.58 -0.53
N LEU A 130 14.48 -13.72 -1.29
CA LEU A 130 15.48 -12.81 -0.73
C LEU A 130 14.82 -11.70 0.10
N LEU A 131 13.65 -11.20 -0.30
CA LEU A 131 12.91 -10.19 0.44
C LEU A 131 12.36 -10.73 1.75
N THR A 132 11.67 -11.88 1.73
CA THR A 132 11.18 -12.52 2.96
C THR A 132 12.33 -12.99 3.84
N GLY A 133 13.38 -13.56 3.24
CA GLY A 133 14.61 -13.94 3.93
C GLY A 133 15.29 -12.76 4.62
N ALA A 134 15.32 -11.57 4.00
CA ALA A 134 15.88 -10.37 4.61
C ALA A 134 15.07 -9.90 5.83
N ILE A 135 13.74 -9.99 5.80
CA ILE A 135 12.87 -9.68 6.96
C ILE A 135 13.18 -10.61 8.12
N VAL A 136 13.33 -11.91 7.85
CA VAL A 136 13.63 -12.91 8.90
C VAL A 136 15.05 -12.73 9.44
N GLN A 137 16.04 -12.61 8.56
CA GLN A 137 17.45 -12.55 8.91
C GLN A 137 17.81 -11.26 9.66
N HIS A 138 17.22 -10.14 9.25
CA HIS A 138 17.46 -8.81 9.84
C HIS A 138 16.24 -8.32 10.63
N GLY A 139 15.52 -9.22 11.28
CA GLY A 139 14.27 -8.93 12.00
C GLY A 139 14.38 -7.94 13.16
N HIS A 140 15.59 -7.50 13.52
CA HIS A 140 15.84 -6.45 14.51
C HIS A 140 16.20 -5.09 13.86
N ASN A 141 16.44 -5.05 12.55
CA ASN A 141 16.79 -3.85 11.81
C ASN A 141 15.56 -3.25 11.13
N ALA A 142 15.05 -2.16 11.70
CA ALA A 142 13.85 -1.47 11.24
C ALA A 142 13.92 -1.06 9.76
N ASP A 143 15.06 -0.56 9.29
CA ASP A 143 15.19 -0.08 7.90
C ASP A 143 15.21 -1.21 6.89
N VAL A 144 15.84 -2.35 7.21
CA VAL A 144 15.83 -3.54 6.35
C VAL A 144 14.42 -4.10 6.27
N VAL A 145 13.76 -4.32 7.42
CA VAL A 145 12.40 -4.90 7.47
C VAL A 145 11.40 -4.02 6.71
N ARG A 146 11.41 -2.71 6.97
CA ARG A 146 10.56 -1.74 6.27
C ARG A 146 10.83 -1.70 4.77
N THR A 147 12.11 -1.69 4.37
CA THR A 147 12.46 -1.64 2.93
C THR A 147 12.11 -2.94 2.22
N ALA A 148 12.33 -4.10 2.84
CA ALA A 148 11.99 -5.40 2.30
C ALA A 148 10.46 -5.59 2.18
N ALA A 149 9.69 -5.22 3.21
CA ALA A 149 8.23 -5.25 3.17
C ALA A 149 7.67 -4.32 2.09
N SER A 150 8.27 -3.14 1.93
CA SER A 150 7.93 -2.21 0.86
C SER A 150 8.27 -2.75 -0.53
N ALA A 151 9.42 -3.39 -0.69
CA ALA A 151 9.80 -4.04 -1.95
C ALA A 151 8.85 -5.20 -2.29
N LEU A 152 8.44 -6.02 -1.31
CA LEU A 152 7.42 -7.07 -1.51
C LEU A 152 6.11 -6.47 -2.03
N ARG A 153 5.67 -5.37 -1.41
CA ARG A 153 4.47 -4.65 -1.82
C ARG A 153 4.57 -4.09 -3.24
N VAL A 154 5.73 -3.57 -3.64
CA VAL A 154 5.97 -3.10 -5.01
C VAL A 154 5.87 -4.23 -6.03
N MET A 155 6.24 -5.47 -5.67
CA MET A 155 6.07 -6.62 -6.58
C MET A 155 4.60 -6.88 -6.93
N THR A 156 3.65 -6.40 -6.11
CA THR A 156 2.21 -6.59 -6.32
C THR A 156 1.52 -5.35 -6.91
N PHE A 157 2.26 -4.42 -7.51
CA PHE A 157 1.69 -3.21 -8.12
C PHE A 157 1.31 -3.42 -9.58
N ASP A 158 0.24 -2.74 -9.99
CA ASP A 158 -0.23 -2.62 -11.37
C ASP A 158 -0.21 -1.14 -11.74
N ASP A 159 1.01 -0.58 -11.81
CA ASP A 159 1.29 0.86 -11.89
C ASP A 159 2.13 1.25 -13.13
N ASP A 160 2.37 0.32 -14.04
CA ASP A 160 3.08 0.57 -15.30
C ASP A 160 2.08 0.73 -16.45
N ILE A 161 1.83 1.97 -16.84
CA ILE A 161 0.87 2.32 -17.89
C ILE A 161 1.29 1.84 -19.29
N ARG A 162 2.53 1.38 -19.48
CA ARG A 162 3.05 0.94 -20.78
C ARG A 162 2.65 -0.50 -21.10
N VAL A 163 2.20 -1.26 -20.11
CA VAL A 163 1.70 -2.62 -20.27
C VAL A 163 0.21 -2.67 -19.96
N PRO A 164 -0.59 -3.47 -20.69
CA PRO A 164 -2.02 -3.55 -20.47
C PRO A 164 -2.39 -4.39 -19.23
N PHE A 165 -1.55 -5.35 -18.85
CA PHE A 165 -1.78 -6.26 -17.73
C PHE A 165 -0.45 -6.58 -17.03
N GLY A 166 -0.41 -6.44 -15.71
CA GLY A 166 0.68 -6.95 -14.86
C GLY A 166 0.35 -8.30 -14.21
N HIS A 167 1.34 -8.87 -13.51
CA HIS A 167 1.16 -10.11 -12.71
C HIS A 167 0.99 -9.86 -11.22
N ALA A 168 0.47 -8.69 -10.83
CA ALA A 168 0.30 -8.30 -9.43
C ALA A 168 -0.37 -9.38 -8.56
N HIS A 169 -1.44 -10.02 -9.08
CA HIS A 169 -2.15 -11.07 -8.35
C HIS A 169 -1.36 -12.39 -8.25
N ASP A 170 -0.60 -12.76 -9.27
CA ASP A 170 0.23 -13.96 -9.21
C ASP A 170 1.43 -13.76 -8.29
N HIS A 171 2.07 -12.59 -8.31
CA HIS A 171 3.13 -12.25 -7.37
C HIS A 171 2.62 -12.28 -5.92
N ALA A 172 1.42 -11.75 -5.65
CA ALA A 172 0.82 -11.84 -4.32
C ALA A 172 0.67 -13.30 -3.86
N LYS A 173 0.23 -14.21 -4.74
CA LYS A 173 0.17 -15.65 -4.42
C LYS A 173 1.54 -16.25 -4.16
N MET A 174 2.53 -15.96 -4.98
CA MET A 174 3.89 -16.48 -4.80
C MET A 174 4.48 -15.99 -3.46
N ILE A 175 4.24 -14.73 -3.09
CA ILE A 175 4.68 -14.20 -1.79
C ILE A 175 4.04 -14.98 -0.64
N VAL A 176 2.73 -15.26 -0.70
CA VAL A 176 2.02 -15.96 0.37
C VAL A 176 2.36 -17.45 0.38
N LEU A 177 2.13 -18.15 -0.73
CA LEU A 177 2.16 -19.62 -0.83
C LEU A 177 3.56 -20.21 -0.90
N GLU A 178 4.50 -19.52 -1.56
CA GLU A 178 5.85 -20.05 -1.80
C GLU A 178 6.89 -19.47 -0.83
N ASN A 179 6.60 -18.30 -0.24
CA ASN A 179 7.56 -17.56 0.58
C ASN A 179 7.06 -17.26 2.00
N ASP A 180 5.96 -17.89 2.44
CA ASP A 180 5.35 -17.73 3.77
C ASP A 180 5.12 -16.26 4.16
N GLY A 181 4.83 -15.39 3.19
CA GLY A 181 4.89 -13.94 3.35
C GLY A 181 3.98 -13.40 4.47
N LEU A 182 2.80 -13.99 4.67
CA LEU A 182 1.88 -13.57 5.74
C LEU A 182 2.48 -13.82 7.13
N ARG A 183 2.99 -15.04 7.36
CA ARG A 183 3.65 -15.41 8.63
C ARG A 183 4.86 -14.53 8.89
N VAL A 184 5.71 -14.33 7.88
CA VAL A 184 6.91 -13.49 7.98
C VAL A 184 6.56 -12.05 8.38
N LEU A 185 5.55 -11.44 7.75
CA LEU A 185 5.14 -10.07 8.03
C LEU A 185 4.49 -9.93 9.42
N ILE A 186 3.67 -10.90 9.84
CA ILE A 186 3.00 -10.87 11.15
C ILE A 186 4.02 -11.05 12.28
N GLU A 187 4.95 -11.99 12.16
CA GLU A 187 6.01 -12.18 13.16
C GLU A 187 6.95 -10.97 13.23
N ALA A 188 7.29 -10.37 12.09
CA ALA A 188 8.02 -9.11 12.08
C ALA A 188 7.24 -7.99 12.79
N ALA A 189 5.93 -7.89 12.59
CA ALA A 189 5.13 -6.86 13.23
C ALA A 189 5.12 -6.99 14.76
N LYS A 190 5.06 -8.23 15.27
CA LYS A 190 5.17 -8.54 16.71
C LYS A 190 6.51 -8.14 17.33
N ALA A 191 7.59 -8.07 16.53
CA ALA A 191 8.91 -7.65 16.99
C ALA A 191 9.13 -6.12 16.98
N PHE A 192 8.23 -5.34 16.36
CA PHE A 192 8.36 -3.89 16.18
C PHE A 192 7.19 -3.10 16.76
N THR A 193 6.64 -3.50 17.90
CA THR A 193 5.47 -2.85 18.54
C THR A 193 5.64 -1.35 18.77
N ASP A 194 6.89 -0.89 18.96
CA ASP A 194 7.20 0.52 19.26
C ASP A 194 7.65 1.32 18.00
N ASN A 195 7.66 0.70 16.82
CA ASN A 195 8.13 1.36 15.59
C ASN A 195 7.00 1.59 14.58
N ALA A 196 6.35 2.75 14.70
CA ALA A 196 5.24 3.18 13.85
C ALA A 196 5.55 3.09 12.34
N GLY A 197 6.79 3.41 11.92
CA GLY A 197 7.18 3.38 10.52
C GLY A 197 7.24 1.98 9.93
N VAL A 198 7.76 1.01 10.71
CA VAL A 198 7.77 -0.42 10.33
C VAL A 198 6.35 -0.97 10.32
N LEU A 199 5.59 -0.73 11.39
CA LEU A 199 4.22 -1.22 11.54
C LEU A 199 3.29 -0.73 10.44
N SER A 200 3.37 0.56 10.09
CA SER A 200 2.60 1.14 8.98
C SER A 200 2.90 0.42 7.66
N GLU A 201 4.18 0.16 7.35
CA GLU A 201 4.56 -0.54 6.12
C GLU A 201 4.13 -2.01 6.13
N LEU A 202 4.30 -2.73 7.25
CA LEU A 202 3.88 -4.12 7.38
C LEU A 202 2.36 -4.28 7.20
N CYS A 203 1.55 -3.40 7.81
CA CYS A 203 0.11 -3.38 7.60
C CYS A 203 -0.28 -3.06 6.15
N ALA A 204 0.44 -2.12 5.51
CA ALA A 204 0.22 -1.79 4.10
C ALA A 204 0.52 -2.99 3.18
N THR A 205 1.57 -3.76 3.48
CA THR A 205 1.92 -4.97 2.74
C THR A 205 0.92 -6.09 2.98
N LEU A 206 0.50 -6.34 4.23
CA LEU A 206 -0.55 -7.31 4.55
C LEU A 206 -1.87 -7.01 3.84
N SER A 207 -2.29 -5.73 3.81
CA SER A 207 -3.46 -5.28 3.06
C SER A 207 -3.37 -5.66 1.58
N ARG A 208 -2.20 -5.47 0.96
CA ARG A 208 -1.98 -5.82 -0.46
C ARG A 208 -1.91 -7.32 -0.75
N LEU A 209 -1.58 -8.14 0.24
CA LEU A 209 -1.58 -9.59 0.12
C LEU A 209 -2.96 -10.21 0.43
N SER A 210 -3.88 -9.46 1.03
CA SER A 210 -5.24 -9.91 1.39
C SER A 210 -6.19 -9.93 0.18
N VAL A 211 -5.79 -10.62 -0.89
CA VAL A 211 -6.50 -10.64 -2.19
C VAL A 211 -7.38 -11.87 -2.40
N ARG A 212 -7.40 -12.80 -1.44
CA ARG A 212 -8.17 -14.06 -1.49
C ARG A 212 -8.71 -14.41 -0.11
N ASN A 213 -9.87 -15.05 -0.08
CA ASN A 213 -10.51 -15.46 1.18
C ASN A 213 -9.61 -16.35 2.05
N GLU A 214 -8.87 -17.28 1.42
CA GLU A 214 -7.91 -18.16 2.11
C GLU A 214 -6.78 -17.38 2.78
N PHE A 215 -6.27 -16.31 2.14
CA PHE A 215 -5.22 -15.46 2.70
C PHE A 215 -5.76 -14.59 3.84
N CYS A 216 -6.98 -14.07 3.71
CA CYS A 216 -7.63 -13.34 4.79
C CYS A 216 -7.82 -14.23 6.03
N GLN A 217 -8.25 -15.48 5.83
CA GLN A 217 -8.40 -16.45 6.92
C GLN A 217 -7.05 -16.80 7.56
N GLU A 218 -6.02 -17.03 6.74
CA GLU A 218 -4.66 -17.32 7.25
C GLU A 218 -4.12 -16.18 8.13
N ILE A 219 -4.39 -14.90 7.80
CA ILE A 219 -4.02 -13.77 8.66
C ILE A 219 -4.68 -13.88 10.04
N VAL A 220 -5.94 -14.31 10.11
CA VAL A 220 -6.64 -14.55 11.39
C VAL A 220 -6.00 -15.72 12.13
N ASP A 221 -5.74 -16.84 11.44
CA ASP A 221 -5.17 -18.05 12.03
C ASP A 221 -3.75 -17.81 12.59
N LEU A 222 -2.98 -16.90 11.99
CA LEU A 222 -1.66 -16.46 12.46
C LEU A 222 -1.72 -15.42 13.61
N GLY A 223 -2.92 -15.03 14.04
CA GLY A 223 -3.16 -14.02 15.09
C GLY A 223 -3.00 -12.57 14.62
N GLY A 224 -2.94 -12.34 13.31
CA GLY A 224 -2.76 -11.02 12.71
C GLY A 224 -3.92 -10.06 12.98
N LEU A 225 -5.17 -10.55 13.04
CA LEU A 225 -6.33 -9.72 13.37
C LEU A 225 -6.24 -9.14 14.78
N ASN A 226 -6.00 -9.97 15.81
CA ASN A 226 -5.87 -9.52 17.19
C ASN A 226 -4.74 -8.50 17.34
N PHE A 227 -3.64 -8.72 16.61
CA PHE A 227 -2.54 -7.76 16.55
C PHE A 227 -2.98 -6.43 15.93
N MET A 228 -3.68 -6.43 14.78
CA MET A 228 -4.18 -5.20 14.14
C MET A 228 -5.15 -4.44 15.04
N VAL A 229 -6.05 -5.13 15.76
CA VAL A 229 -7.01 -4.52 16.69
C VAL A 229 -6.29 -3.86 17.86
N THR A 230 -5.33 -4.58 18.47
CA THR A 230 -4.49 -4.04 19.55
C THR A 230 -3.69 -2.83 19.06
N LEU A 231 -3.12 -2.93 17.87
CA LEU A 231 -2.33 -1.86 17.27
C LEU A 231 -3.18 -0.61 16.98
N LEU A 232 -4.43 -0.77 16.55
CA LEU A 232 -5.34 0.36 16.37
C LEU A 232 -5.61 1.10 17.68
N ALA A 233 -5.76 0.36 18.78
CA ALA A 233 -5.97 0.92 20.11
C ALA A 233 -4.71 1.64 20.63
N ASP A 234 -3.54 1.00 20.53
CA ASP A 234 -2.30 1.48 21.12
C ASP A 234 -1.67 2.64 20.32
N CYS A 235 -1.85 2.65 19.00
CA CYS A 235 -1.26 3.65 18.10
C CYS A 235 -2.26 4.71 17.64
N MET A 236 -3.30 5.01 18.43
CA MET A 236 -4.30 6.01 18.07
C MET A 236 -3.69 7.40 17.80
N GLU A 237 -2.55 7.75 18.42
CA GLU A 237 -1.85 9.03 18.18
C GLU A 237 -0.97 9.02 16.91
N HIS A 238 -0.83 7.89 16.22
CA HIS A 238 0.01 7.73 15.03
C HIS A 238 -0.84 7.60 13.76
N PRO A 239 -1.21 8.71 13.09
CA PRO A 239 -2.18 8.69 11.99
C PRO A 239 -1.76 7.79 10.82
N ASP A 240 -0.47 7.68 10.54
CA ASP A 240 0.03 6.79 9.49
C ASP A 240 -0.12 5.30 9.82
N VAL A 241 -0.06 4.92 11.10
CA VAL A 241 -0.32 3.54 11.53
C VAL A 241 -1.82 3.30 11.47
N VAL A 242 -2.63 4.17 12.09
CA VAL A 242 -4.11 4.09 12.09
C VAL A 242 -4.64 3.90 10.68
N LYS A 243 -4.22 4.75 9.73
CA LYS A 243 -4.61 4.65 8.32
C LYS A 243 -4.34 3.26 7.72
N GLN A 244 -3.13 2.72 7.93
CA GLN A 244 -2.75 1.42 7.34
C GLN A 244 -3.43 0.25 8.05
N VAL A 245 -3.65 0.34 9.36
CA VAL A 245 -4.40 -0.66 10.11
C VAL A 245 -5.86 -0.71 9.65
N LEU A 246 -6.53 0.43 9.50
CA LEU A 246 -7.89 0.49 8.95
C LEU A 246 -7.94 -0.07 7.52
N SER A 247 -6.93 0.22 6.70
CA SER A 247 -6.81 -0.34 5.35
C SER A 247 -6.61 -1.87 5.37
N ALA A 248 -5.84 -2.40 6.32
CA ALA A 248 -5.63 -3.83 6.49
C ALA A 248 -6.90 -4.54 6.99
N ILE A 249 -7.58 -3.99 8.01
CA ILE A 249 -8.87 -4.51 8.52
C ILE A 249 -9.89 -4.57 7.39
N ARG A 250 -10.01 -3.49 6.60
CA ARG A 250 -10.88 -3.44 5.42
C ARG A 250 -10.55 -4.55 4.41
N ALA A 251 -9.26 -4.80 4.16
CA ALA A 251 -8.83 -5.78 3.16
C ALA A 251 -9.14 -7.22 3.61
N VAL A 252 -8.83 -7.56 4.87
CA VAL A 252 -9.11 -8.90 5.41
C VAL A 252 -10.60 -9.17 5.57
N ALA A 253 -11.41 -8.12 5.79
CA ALA A 253 -12.88 -8.17 5.78
C ALA A 253 -13.49 -8.50 4.41
N GLY A 254 -12.69 -8.77 3.37
CA GLY A 254 -13.16 -9.39 2.13
C GLY A 254 -13.72 -10.80 2.32
N ASN A 255 -13.30 -11.51 3.38
CA ASN A 255 -13.84 -12.80 3.79
C ASN A 255 -14.96 -12.62 4.83
N ASP A 256 -16.12 -13.25 4.60
CA ASP A 256 -17.31 -13.09 5.45
C ASP A 256 -17.14 -13.71 6.87
N ASP A 257 -16.32 -14.76 7.05
CA ASP A 257 -15.97 -15.33 8.36
C ASP A 257 -15.02 -14.39 9.13
N VAL A 258 -14.10 -13.74 8.40
CA VAL A 258 -13.19 -12.75 8.98
C VAL A 258 -13.96 -11.49 9.42
N LYS A 259 -15.05 -11.11 8.73
CA LYS A 259 -15.92 -10.03 9.21
C LYS A 259 -16.46 -10.34 10.59
N ASP A 260 -16.97 -11.55 10.79
CA ASP A 260 -17.51 -12.00 12.09
C ASP A 260 -16.42 -11.89 13.16
N ALA A 261 -15.22 -12.40 12.88
CA ALA A 261 -14.08 -12.28 13.78
C ALA A 261 -13.69 -10.83 14.11
N ILE A 262 -13.76 -9.90 13.14
CA ILE A 262 -13.46 -8.47 13.36
C ILE A 262 -14.46 -7.85 14.34
N VAL A 263 -15.75 -8.16 14.19
CA VAL A 263 -16.81 -7.63 15.06
C VAL A 263 -16.75 -8.26 16.44
N ASP A 264 -16.54 -9.57 16.52
CA ASP A 264 -16.38 -10.30 17.79
C ASP A 264 -15.17 -9.80 18.59
N ALA A 265 -14.11 -9.34 17.91
CA ALA A 265 -12.94 -8.72 18.53
C ALA A 265 -13.18 -7.27 19.00
N GLY A 266 -14.38 -6.70 18.82
CA GLY A 266 -14.70 -5.33 19.22
C GLY A 266 -14.06 -4.25 18.35
N ALA A 267 -13.56 -4.59 17.16
CA ALA A 267 -12.85 -3.64 16.31
C ALA A 267 -13.74 -2.50 15.78
N THR A 268 -15.07 -2.72 15.69
CA THR A 268 -16.02 -1.72 15.21
C THR A 268 -15.94 -0.42 16.02
N ASP A 269 -15.92 -0.52 17.35
CA ASP A 269 -15.86 0.65 18.23
C ASP A 269 -14.52 1.40 18.07
N LEU A 270 -13.42 0.66 17.91
CA LEU A 270 -12.10 1.26 17.66
C LEU A 270 -12.02 1.95 16.30
N ILE A 271 -12.67 1.42 15.26
CA ILE A 271 -12.76 2.07 13.96
C ILE A 271 -13.54 3.38 14.07
N VAL A 272 -14.68 3.37 14.77
CA VAL A 272 -15.47 4.59 15.01
C VAL A 272 -14.66 5.62 15.79
N LEU A 273 -14.00 5.20 16.87
CA LEU A 273 -13.12 6.05 17.66
C LEU A 273 -12.00 6.66 16.81
N ALA A 274 -11.38 5.88 15.92
CA ALA A 274 -10.33 6.37 15.02
C ALA A 274 -10.85 7.44 14.05
N ILE A 275 -12.04 7.27 13.49
CA ILE A 275 -12.67 8.28 12.62
C ILE A 275 -12.93 9.56 13.41
N SER A 276 -13.51 9.46 14.62
CA SER A 276 -13.84 10.62 15.44
C SER A 276 -12.58 11.35 15.94
N HIS A 277 -11.56 10.61 16.37
CA HIS A 277 -10.29 11.16 16.85
C HIS A 277 -9.54 11.90 15.73
N HIS A 278 -9.48 11.29 14.55
CA HIS A 278 -8.79 11.85 13.38
C HIS A 278 -9.74 12.48 12.38
N LEU A 279 -10.83 13.11 12.86
CA LEU A 279 -11.84 13.70 11.99
C LEU A 279 -11.25 14.73 11.01
N GLY A 280 -10.14 15.39 11.37
CA GLY A 280 -9.41 16.32 10.50
C GLY A 280 -8.57 15.66 9.40
N ASN A 281 -8.37 14.34 9.41
CA ASN A 281 -7.58 13.61 8.42
C ASN A 281 -8.50 12.85 7.44
N PRO A 282 -8.61 13.30 6.18
CA PRO A 282 -9.54 12.69 5.22
C PRO A 282 -9.17 11.24 4.88
N GLN A 283 -7.90 10.86 4.94
CA GLN A 283 -7.46 9.51 4.59
C GLN A 283 -7.89 8.50 5.67
N ILE A 284 -7.86 8.88 6.94
CA ILE A 284 -8.35 8.03 8.05
C ILE A 284 -9.87 7.93 7.99
N CYS A 285 -10.56 9.05 7.78
CA CYS A 285 -12.00 9.06 7.56
C CYS A 285 -12.42 8.15 6.41
N GLU A 286 -11.72 8.21 5.27
CA GLU A 286 -11.95 7.33 4.13
C GLU A 286 -11.76 5.85 4.50
N GLN A 287 -10.60 5.47 5.06
CA GLN A 287 -10.33 4.08 5.38
C GLN A 287 -11.26 3.54 6.47
N GLY A 288 -11.59 4.34 7.48
CA GLY A 288 -12.53 3.97 8.53
C GLY A 288 -13.94 3.75 7.99
N CYS A 289 -14.47 4.70 7.21
CA CYS A 289 -15.77 4.52 6.56
C CYS A 289 -15.78 3.31 5.62
N ALA A 290 -14.68 3.09 4.89
CA ALA A 290 -14.55 1.94 4.01
C ALA A 290 -14.51 0.61 4.77
N ALA A 291 -13.81 0.54 5.92
CA ALA A 291 -13.79 -0.64 6.77
C ALA A 291 -15.20 -0.96 7.29
N LEU A 292 -15.88 0.02 7.90
CA LEU A 292 -17.27 -0.14 8.36
C LEU A 292 -18.21 -0.54 7.20
N CYS A 293 -18.03 0.06 6.02
CA CYS A 293 -18.82 -0.26 4.83
C CYS A 293 -18.71 -1.74 4.44
N VAL A 294 -17.50 -2.31 4.48
CA VAL A 294 -17.25 -3.71 4.15
C VAL A 294 -17.83 -4.63 5.23
N LEU A 295 -17.71 -4.26 6.51
CA LEU A 295 -18.30 -5.02 7.63
C LEU A 295 -19.84 -5.07 7.54
N ALA A 296 -20.50 -3.96 7.19
CA ALA A 296 -21.95 -3.91 6.98
C ALA A 296 -22.42 -4.70 5.72
N LEU A 297 -21.52 -5.00 4.78
CA LEU A 297 -21.90 -5.56 3.49
C LEU A 297 -22.38 -7.01 3.62
N ARG A 298 -23.67 -7.23 3.31
CA ARG A 298 -24.38 -8.53 3.32
C ARG A 298 -24.50 -9.17 4.72
N LYS A 299 -24.35 -8.39 5.78
CA LYS A 299 -24.27 -8.83 7.17
C LYS A 299 -25.17 -7.94 8.07
N PRO A 300 -26.50 -8.14 8.07
CA PRO A 300 -27.44 -7.26 8.79
C PRO A 300 -27.20 -7.20 10.31
N GLU A 301 -26.70 -8.28 10.90
CA GLU A 301 -26.31 -8.35 12.31
C GLU A 301 -25.14 -7.40 12.64
N HIS A 302 -24.19 -7.22 11.72
CA HIS A 302 -23.10 -6.25 11.86
C HIS A 302 -23.61 -4.81 11.80
N CYS A 303 -24.64 -4.55 10.99
CA CYS A 303 -25.23 -3.22 10.90
C CYS A 303 -25.78 -2.73 12.25
N GLY A 304 -26.31 -3.63 13.08
CA GLY A 304 -26.75 -3.32 14.44
C GLY A 304 -25.60 -2.81 15.30
N VAL A 305 -24.50 -3.56 15.35
CA VAL A 305 -23.29 -3.19 16.10
C VAL A 305 -22.73 -1.85 15.62
N ILE A 306 -22.65 -1.64 14.30
CA ILE A 306 -22.14 -0.37 13.73
C ILE A 306 -23.06 0.81 14.07
N MET A 307 -24.38 0.61 14.07
CA MET A 307 -25.33 1.65 14.45
C MET A 307 -25.25 2.00 15.93
N GLU A 308 -25.21 1.00 16.80
CA GLU A 308 -25.10 1.16 18.25
C GLU A 308 -23.78 1.85 18.65
N GLY A 309 -22.68 1.48 17.99
CA GLY A 309 -21.36 2.11 18.17
C GLY A 309 -21.24 3.51 17.57
N GLY A 310 -22.29 4.06 16.92
CA GLY A 310 -22.29 5.41 16.37
C GLY A 310 -21.58 5.55 15.01
N GLY A 311 -21.35 4.45 14.29
CA GLY A 311 -20.64 4.45 13.00
C GLY A 311 -21.32 5.26 11.91
N ALA A 312 -22.66 5.29 11.87
CA ALA A 312 -23.39 6.16 10.94
C ALA A 312 -23.14 7.65 11.23
N LEU A 313 -23.16 8.04 12.51
CA LEU A 313 -22.89 9.42 12.91
C LEU A 313 -21.45 9.83 12.56
N ALA A 314 -20.48 8.97 12.86
CA ALA A 314 -19.07 9.21 12.52
C ALA A 314 -18.87 9.40 11.01
N ALA A 315 -19.53 8.59 10.17
CA ALA A 315 -19.49 8.74 8.73
C ALA A 315 -20.09 10.06 8.24
N LEU A 316 -21.23 10.49 8.78
CA LEU A 316 -21.84 11.78 8.46
C LEU A 316 -20.98 12.96 8.93
N GLN A 317 -20.34 12.85 10.10
CA GLN A 317 -19.37 13.83 10.57
C GLN A 317 -18.16 13.92 9.63
N ALA A 318 -17.63 12.78 9.16
CA ALA A 318 -16.56 12.75 8.18
C ALA A 318 -16.96 13.41 6.86
N MET A 319 -18.19 13.18 6.37
CA MET A 319 -18.72 13.86 5.19
C MET A 319 -18.77 15.38 5.39
N LYS A 320 -19.22 15.83 6.56
CA LYS A 320 -19.31 17.25 6.90
C LYS A 320 -17.94 17.91 7.03
N ALA A 321 -16.95 17.21 7.59
CA ALA A 321 -15.59 17.70 7.74
C ALA A 321 -14.85 17.79 6.39
N HIS A 322 -15.14 16.88 5.46
CA HIS A 322 -14.43 16.74 4.19
C HIS A 322 -15.34 16.81 2.96
N PRO A 323 -16.09 17.91 2.74
CA PRO A 323 -17.06 18.03 1.65
C PRO A 323 -16.41 17.98 0.26
N ARG A 324 -15.10 18.27 0.15
CA ARG A 324 -14.35 18.26 -1.12
C ARG A 324 -13.65 16.93 -1.42
N GLU A 325 -13.58 16.03 -0.44
CA GLU A 325 -12.85 14.77 -0.59
C GLU A 325 -13.79 13.67 -1.09
N VAL A 326 -13.82 13.48 -2.41
CA VAL A 326 -14.73 12.54 -3.09
C VAL A 326 -14.67 11.13 -2.52
N ALA A 327 -13.49 10.67 -2.09
CA ALA A 327 -13.30 9.34 -1.54
C ALA A 327 -14.04 9.18 -0.20
N VAL A 328 -13.94 10.16 0.71
CA VAL A 328 -14.67 10.16 1.98
C VAL A 328 -16.19 10.13 1.73
N GLN A 329 -16.67 11.01 0.86
CA GLN A 329 -18.09 11.09 0.50
C GLN A 329 -18.61 9.75 -0.03
N LYS A 330 -17.87 9.14 -0.96
CA LYS A 330 -18.23 7.86 -1.57
C LYS A 330 -18.30 6.74 -0.53
N GLN A 331 -17.29 6.60 0.32
CA GLN A 331 -17.27 5.52 1.33
C GLN A 331 -18.36 5.70 2.38
N ALA A 332 -18.62 6.93 2.82
CA ALA A 332 -19.71 7.21 3.76
C ALA A 332 -21.08 6.91 3.14
N CYS A 333 -21.34 7.34 1.90
CA CYS A 333 -22.58 6.99 1.19
C CYS A 333 -22.74 5.47 1.01
N MET A 334 -21.66 4.74 0.69
CA MET A 334 -21.69 3.27 0.58
C MET A 334 -22.02 2.60 1.92
N LEU A 335 -21.43 3.08 3.02
CA LEU A 335 -21.73 2.62 4.36
C LEU A 335 -23.21 2.83 4.71
N ILE A 336 -23.72 4.06 4.58
CA ILE A 336 -25.11 4.39 4.89
C ILE A 336 -26.07 3.51 4.09
N ARG A 337 -25.83 3.35 2.78
CA ARG A 337 -26.61 2.45 1.93
C ARG A 337 -26.61 1.02 2.48
N ASN A 338 -25.43 0.48 2.83
CA ASN A 338 -25.32 -0.88 3.32
C ASN A 338 -26.09 -1.07 4.65
N LEU A 339 -25.98 -0.11 5.57
CA LEU A 339 -26.68 -0.12 6.86
C LEU A 339 -28.20 -0.23 6.70
N VAL A 340 -28.80 0.50 5.76
CA VAL A 340 -30.27 0.56 5.62
C VAL A 340 -30.84 -0.45 4.61
N SER A 341 -30.02 -0.97 3.69
CA SER A 341 -30.48 -1.84 2.59
C SER A 341 -31.25 -3.09 3.04
N ARG A 342 -30.91 -3.62 4.22
CA ARG A 342 -31.55 -4.80 4.82
C ARG A 342 -32.12 -4.54 6.23
N SER A 343 -32.01 -3.31 6.72
CA SER A 343 -32.43 -2.89 8.07
C SER A 343 -33.10 -1.52 8.00
N ARG A 344 -34.35 -1.50 7.54
CA ARG A 344 -35.11 -0.24 7.33
C ARG A 344 -35.35 0.55 8.62
N ASP A 345 -35.28 -0.10 9.77
CA ASP A 345 -35.45 0.54 11.07
C ASP A 345 -34.34 1.57 11.35
N PHE A 346 -33.20 1.47 10.66
CA PHE A 346 -32.11 2.45 10.76
C PHE A 346 -32.31 3.68 9.88
N SER A 347 -33.25 3.66 8.93
CA SER A 347 -33.45 4.78 7.99
C SER A 347 -33.84 6.07 8.71
N GLN A 348 -34.87 6.04 9.56
CA GLN A 348 -35.31 7.25 10.26
C GLN A 348 -34.25 7.80 11.22
N PRO A 349 -33.59 7.00 12.08
CA PRO A 349 -32.47 7.48 12.90
C PRO A 349 -31.35 8.14 12.10
N ILE A 350 -30.97 7.58 10.94
CA ILE A 350 -29.93 8.17 10.09
C ILE A 350 -30.41 9.47 9.43
N LEU A 351 -31.68 9.56 9.03
CA LEU A 351 -32.27 10.79 8.51
C LEU A 351 -32.31 11.90 9.56
N ASP A 352 -32.65 11.57 10.80
CA ASP A 352 -32.68 12.52 11.93
C ASP A 352 -31.28 13.11 12.23
N MET A 353 -30.21 12.39 11.88
CA MET A 353 -28.82 12.89 11.94
C MET A 353 -28.46 13.86 10.80
N GLY A 354 -29.37 14.11 9.84
CA GLY A 354 -29.17 15.02 8.72
C GLY A 354 -28.55 14.39 7.48
N ALA A 355 -28.63 13.06 7.34
CA ALA A 355 -28.01 12.34 6.21
C ALA A 355 -28.48 12.80 4.83
N GLU A 356 -29.78 13.11 4.66
CA GLU A 356 -30.34 13.48 3.35
C GLU A 356 -29.65 14.70 2.73
N ASN A 357 -29.42 15.75 3.52
CA ASN A 357 -28.76 16.97 3.05
C ASN A 357 -27.30 16.68 2.67
N LEU A 358 -26.55 15.99 3.53
CA LEU A 358 -25.14 15.67 3.29
C LEU A 358 -24.95 14.79 2.05
N ILE A 359 -25.79 13.76 1.87
CA ILE A 359 -25.71 12.87 0.70
C ILE A 359 -26.13 13.62 -0.58
N THR A 360 -27.11 14.53 -0.49
CA THR A 360 -27.52 15.36 -1.63
C THR A 360 -26.42 16.34 -2.05
N GLU A 361 -25.74 16.97 -1.09
CA GLU A 361 -24.59 17.83 -1.35
C GLU A 361 -23.42 17.04 -1.97
N ALA A 362 -23.11 15.86 -1.43
CA ALA A 362 -22.09 14.97 -1.98
C ALA A 362 -22.38 14.59 -3.44
N ARG A 363 -23.64 14.27 -3.75
CA ARG A 363 -24.11 13.96 -5.10
C ARG A 363 -23.94 15.14 -6.06
N ALA A 364 -24.26 16.36 -5.61
CA ALA A 364 -24.17 17.56 -6.44
C ALA A 364 -22.71 17.99 -6.69
N ALA A 365 -21.85 17.81 -5.69
CA ALA A 365 -20.45 18.22 -5.77
C ALA A 365 -19.57 17.23 -6.56
N HIS A 366 -19.89 15.92 -6.52
CA HIS A 366 -18.98 14.87 -7.03
C HIS A 366 -19.68 13.89 -7.97
N ARG A 367 -19.33 13.95 -9.26
CA ARG A 367 -19.86 13.04 -10.29
C ARG A 367 -19.62 11.56 -9.96
N ASP A 368 -18.44 11.23 -9.44
CA ASP A 368 -18.06 9.84 -9.11
C ASP A 368 -18.77 9.26 -7.88
N CYS A 369 -19.51 10.11 -7.15
CA CYS A 369 -20.35 9.72 -6.01
C CYS A 369 -21.82 9.56 -6.40
N ASP A 370 -22.25 9.99 -7.60
CA ASP A 370 -23.67 10.13 -7.95
C ASP A 370 -24.46 8.83 -7.77
N ASP A 371 -23.99 7.74 -8.37
CA ASP A 371 -24.68 6.44 -8.32
C ASP A 371 -24.84 5.92 -6.89
N VAL A 372 -23.79 6.06 -6.08
CA VAL A 372 -23.77 5.59 -4.70
C VAL A 372 -24.66 6.47 -3.82
N ALA A 373 -24.54 7.79 -3.92
CA ALA A 373 -25.36 8.74 -3.17
C ALA A 373 -26.85 8.58 -3.53
N ARG A 374 -27.15 8.39 -4.81
CA ARG A 374 -28.50 8.10 -5.31
C ARG A 374 -29.06 6.81 -4.70
N ALA A 375 -28.25 5.75 -4.65
CA ALA A 375 -28.66 4.48 -4.04
C ALA A 375 -28.88 4.62 -2.52
N ALA A 376 -28.01 5.34 -1.82
CA ALA A 376 -28.17 5.60 -0.38
C ALA A 376 -29.47 6.37 -0.07
N LEU A 377 -29.74 7.46 -0.81
CA LEU A 377 -30.98 8.23 -0.66
C LEU A 377 -32.23 7.39 -0.94
N ARG A 378 -32.19 6.55 -1.98
CA ARG A 378 -33.30 5.63 -2.31
C ARG A 378 -33.55 4.65 -1.16
N ASP A 379 -32.51 4.03 -0.63
CA ASP A 379 -32.65 3.02 0.42
C ASP A 379 -33.01 3.64 1.79
N LEU A 380 -32.69 4.92 2.00
CA LEU A 380 -33.20 5.73 3.11
C LEU A 380 -34.69 6.11 2.97
N GLY A 381 -35.29 5.95 1.80
CA GLY A 381 -36.67 6.35 1.51
C GLY A 381 -36.84 7.82 1.09
N CYS A 382 -35.74 8.53 0.79
CA CYS A 382 -35.78 9.87 0.23
C CYS A 382 -36.29 9.87 -1.21
N LYS A 383 -36.80 11.01 -1.68
CA LYS A 383 -37.25 11.14 -3.07
C LYS A 383 -36.04 11.22 -4.00
N VAL A 384 -35.97 10.30 -4.96
CA VAL A 384 -34.88 10.24 -5.93
C VAL A 384 -35.45 10.04 -7.34
N GLU A 385 -35.03 10.87 -8.29
CA GLU A 385 -35.36 10.66 -9.70
C GLU A 385 -34.51 9.52 -10.26
N LEU A 386 -35.14 8.43 -10.71
CA LEU A 386 -34.46 7.35 -11.39
C LEU A 386 -34.49 7.64 -12.89
N ARG A 387 -33.31 7.83 -13.50
CA ARG A 387 -33.19 7.96 -14.95
C ARG A 387 -32.93 6.56 -15.52
N GLU A 388 -33.94 5.97 -16.13
CA GLU A 388 -33.77 4.74 -16.90
C GLU A 388 -32.88 5.03 -18.12
N LEU A 389 -31.62 4.60 -18.09
CA LEU A 389 -30.69 4.74 -19.21
C LEU A 389 -31.03 3.81 -20.39
N TRP A 390 -31.84 2.79 -20.13
CA TRP A 390 -32.26 1.80 -21.13
C TRP A 390 -33.72 1.38 -20.87
N THR A 391 -34.62 1.81 -21.75
CA THR A 391 -36.07 1.53 -21.65
C THR A 391 -36.48 0.24 -22.37
N GLY A 392 -35.52 -0.52 -22.90
CA GLY A 392 -35.78 -1.80 -23.55
C GLY A 392 -36.69 -1.77 -24.78
N GLN A 393 -36.92 -0.60 -25.38
CA GLN A 393 -37.61 -0.53 -26.66
C GLN A 393 -36.68 -1.05 -27.77
N LYS A 394 -36.96 -2.28 -28.23
CA LYS A 394 -36.25 -2.96 -29.32
C LYS A 394 -36.04 -2.04 -30.52
N GLY A 395 -34.79 -1.92 -30.99
CA GLY A 395 -34.50 -1.55 -32.37
C GLY A 395 -33.65 -0.30 -32.58
N SER A 396 -32.39 -0.30 -32.12
CA SER A 396 -31.35 0.59 -32.66
C SER A 396 -29.95 0.14 -32.26
N LEU A 397 -29.60 -1.12 -32.55
CA LEU A 397 -28.21 -1.41 -32.88
C LEU A 397 -28.10 -1.14 -34.38
N ALA A 398 -27.58 0.04 -34.72
CA ALA A 398 -27.17 0.34 -36.09
C ALA A 398 -26.12 -0.70 -36.51
N GLN A 399 -26.31 -1.27 -37.70
CA GLN A 399 -25.39 -2.23 -38.32
C GLN A 399 -24.01 -1.64 -38.57
#